data_AF-A0A9E4LGL3-F1
#
_entry.id   AF-A0A9E4LGL3-F1
#
_cell.length_a   1.000
_cell.length_b   1.000
_cell.length_c   1.000
_cell.angle_alpha   90.00
_cell.angle_beta   90.00
_cell.angle_gamma   90.00
#
_symmetry.space_group_name_H-M   'P 1'
#
loop_
_entity.id
_entity.type
_entity.pdbx_description
1 polymer ?
#
loop_
_entity_poly.entity_id
_entity_poly.type
_entity_poly.pdbx_seq_one_letter_code
_entity_poly.pdbx_strand_id
1 'polypeptide(L)'
;MTSEFGLHETFDHHFLSYEIGLMKPDQEIFKHVLEAIGHAPERILYFDDNRINVDAARKAGIHAWRVKGMNDTRSSLLESHKSL
;
A
#
# COMPACT_ATOMS: atom_id res chain seq x y z
N MET A 1 -12.77 -5.05 15.17
CA MET A 1 -11.31 -5.08 14.94
C MET A 1 -10.76 -3.78 14.38
N THR A 2 -11.15 -3.27 13.20
CA THR A 2 -10.59 -2.00 12.68
C THR A 2 -11.13 -0.74 13.39
N SER A 3 -12.41 -0.74 13.76
CA SER A 3 -13.07 0.35 14.51
C SER A 3 -12.50 0.54 15.92
N GLU A 4 -12.08 -0.53 16.58
CA GLU A 4 -11.50 -0.51 17.94
C GLU A 4 -10.16 0.26 18.00
N PHE A 5 -9.43 0.30 16.89
CA PHE A 5 -8.18 1.05 16.76
C PHE A 5 -8.35 2.40 16.05
N GLY A 6 -9.59 2.85 15.79
CA GLY A 6 -9.87 4.11 15.09
C GLY A 6 -9.39 4.16 13.64
N LEU A 7 -9.02 3.01 13.04
CA LEU A 7 -8.45 2.96 11.69
C LEU A 7 -9.47 3.38 10.64
N HIS A 8 -10.76 3.11 10.87
CA HIS A 8 -11.82 3.46 9.93
C HIS A 8 -11.92 4.97 9.68
N GLU A 9 -11.61 5.80 10.67
CA GLU A 9 -11.66 7.27 10.57
C GLU A 9 -10.37 7.87 10.01
N THR A 10 -9.28 7.08 10.01
CA THR A 10 -7.95 7.55 9.58
C THR A 10 -7.72 7.41 8.07
N PHE A 11 -8.46 6.51 7.41
CA PHE A 11 -8.28 6.21 5.99
C PHE A 11 -9.61 6.33 5.24
N ASP A 12 -9.58 6.97 4.05
CA ASP A 12 -10.75 7.13 3.18
C ASP A 12 -11.26 5.80 2.59
N HIS A 13 -10.36 4.83 2.40
CA HIS A 13 -10.65 3.53 1.81
C HIS A 13 -10.03 2.39 2.62
N HIS A 14 -10.74 1.26 2.68
CA HIS A 14 -10.31 0.04 3.37
C HIS A 14 -10.41 -1.15 2.42
N PHE A 15 -9.28 -1.83 2.19
CA PHE A 15 -9.22 -3.03 1.35
C PHE A 15 -8.80 -4.22 2.21
N LEU A 16 -9.77 -4.84 2.86
CA LEU A 16 -9.55 -5.93 3.81
C LEU A 16 -9.59 -7.27 3.07
N SER A 17 -8.49 -8.03 3.11
CA SER A 17 -8.35 -9.27 2.33
C SER A 17 -9.45 -10.31 2.59
N TYR A 18 -9.96 -10.39 3.82
CA TYR A 18 -11.05 -11.30 4.17
C TYR A 18 -12.41 -10.87 3.60
N GLU A 19 -12.59 -9.58 3.26
CA GLU A 19 -13.83 -9.06 2.68
C GLU A 19 -13.82 -9.17 1.16
N ILE A 20 -12.68 -8.84 0.54
CA ILE A 20 -12.55 -8.83 -0.92
C ILE A 20 -12.10 -10.18 -1.49
N GLY A 21 -11.64 -11.12 -0.66
CA GLY A 21 -11.18 -12.45 -1.09
C GLY A 21 -9.85 -12.44 -1.87
N LEU A 22 -9.11 -11.32 -1.82
CA LEU A 22 -7.83 -11.13 -2.50
C LEU A 22 -6.73 -10.89 -1.46
N MET A 23 -5.53 -11.40 -1.70
CA MET A 23 -4.43 -11.30 -0.76
C MET A 23 -3.10 -11.00 -1.46
N LYS A 24 -2.27 -10.19 -0.81
CA LYS A 24 -0.89 -9.99 -1.24
C LYS A 24 -0.10 -11.30 -1.07
N PRO A 25 0.84 -11.63 -1.98
CA PRO A 25 1.41 -10.79 -3.03
C PRO A 25 0.74 -10.96 -4.42
N ASP A 26 -0.46 -11.54 -4.49
CA ASP A 26 -1.11 -11.79 -5.78
C ASP A 26 -1.36 -10.48 -6.54
N GLN A 27 -1.12 -10.47 -7.85
CA GLN A 27 -1.24 -9.25 -8.65
C GLN A 27 -2.66 -8.67 -8.66
N GLU A 28 -3.67 -9.53 -8.49
CA GLU A 28 -5.08 -9.14 -8.52
C GLU A 28 -5.47 -8.17 -7.40
N ILE A 29 -4.85 -8.26 -6.21
CA ILE A 29 -5.14 -7.29 -5.14
C ILE A 29 -4.66 -5.88 -5.51
N PHE A 30 -3.50 -5.77 -6.14
CA PHE A 30 -2.94 -4.47 -6.54
C PHE A 30 -3.76 -3.86 -7.68
N LYS A 31 -4.18 -4.66 -8.67
CA LYS A 31 -5.09 -4.21 -9.72
C LYS A 31 -6.43 -3.74 -9.16
N HIS A 32 -7.04 -4.53 -8.28
CA HIS A 32 -8.30 -4.18 -7.64
C HIS A 32 -8.21 -2.84 -6.89
N VAL A 33 -7.13 -2.63 -6.12
CA VAL A 33 -6.90 -1.37 -5.42
C VAL A 33 -6.72 -0.21 -6.40
N LEU A 34 -5.90 -0.38 -7.45
CA LEU A 34 -5.66 0.65 -8.47
C LEU A 34 -6.94 1.07 -9.19
N GLU A 35 -7.78 0.10 -9.55
CA GLU A 35 -9.09 0.35 -10.17
C GLU A 35 -10.03 1.10 -9.22
N ALA A 36 -10.09 0.69 -7.95
CA ALA A 36 -10.98 1.29 -6.96
C ALA A 36 -10.60 2.73 -6.58
N ILE A 37 -9.29 3.04 -6.47
CA ILE A 37 -8.82 4.38 -6.11
C ILE A 37 -8.73 5.33 -7.33
N GLY A 38 -8.71 4.79 -8.56
CA GLY A 38 -8.77 5.60 -9.78
C GLY A 38 -7.54 6.49 -10.03
N HIS A 39 -6.37 6.10 -9.50
CA HIS A 39 -5.11 6.82 -9.69
C HIS A 39 -4.09 5.98 -10.45
N ALA A 40 -3.27 6.67 -11.25
CA ALA A 40 -2.16 6.02 -11.95
C ALA A 40 -1.17 5.41 -10.93
N PRO A 41 -0.62 4.20 -11.19
CA PRO A 41 0.30 3.52 -10.27
C PRO A 41 1.47 4.39 -9.79
N GLU A 42 2.00 5.24 -10.67
CA GLU A 42 3.13 6.14 -10.41
C GLU A 42 2.78 7.30 -9.46
N ARG A 43 1.49 7.49 -9.15
CA ARG A 43 1.02 8.49 -8.18
C ARG A 43 0.77 7.91 -6.79
N ILE A 44 1.07 6.62 -6.60
CA ILE A 44 0.77 5.90 -5.36
C ILE A 44 2.07 5.48 -4.69
N LEU A 45 2.16 5.77 -3.39
CA LEU A 45 3.23 5.30 -2.52
C LEU A 45 2.72 4.09 -1.73
N TYR A 46 3.49 3.01 -1.74
CA TYR A 46 3.17 1.77 -1.03
C TYR A 46 4.27 1.40 -0.03
N PHE A 47 3.88 1.09 1.19
CA PHE A 47 4.79 0.73 2.29
C PHE A 47 4.37 -0.60 2.90
N ASP A 48 5.30 -1.56 2.98
CA ASP A 48 5.07 -2.89 3.56
C ASP A 48 6.38 -3.45 4.11
N ASP A 49 6.33 -4.27 5.14
CA ASP A 49 7.52 -4.85 5.77
C ASP A 49 7.99 -6.13 5.07
N ASN A 50 7.09 -6.80 4.34
CA ASN A 50 7.35 -7.99 3.57
C ASN A 50 7.83 -7.66 2.15
N ARG A 51 9.07 -8.07 1.87
CA ARG A 51 9.71 -7.86 0.57
C ARG A 51 8.90 -8.41 -0.61
N ILE A 52 8.21 -9.55 -0.43
CA ILE A 52 7.48 -10.19 -1.53
C ILE A 52 6.28 -9.32 -1.94
N ASN A 53 5.61 -8.67 -0.98
CA ASN A 53 4.52 -7.74 -1.25
C ASN A 53 5.01 -6.48 -1.96
N VAL A 54 6.15 -5.93 -1.51
CA VAL A 54 6.78 -4.76 -2.13
C VAL A 54 7.16 -5.04 -3.59
N ASP A 55 7.79 -6.19 -3.85
CA ASP A 55 8.19 -6.57 -5.20
C ASP A 55 6.96 -6.81 -6.10
N ALA A 56 5.86 -7.33 -5.55
CA ALA A 56 4.59 -7.47 -6.27
C ALA A 56 3.95 -6.11 -6.60
N ALA A 57 3.96 -5.16 -5.66
CA ALA A 57 3.48 -3.79 -5.90
C ALA A 57 4.26 -3.09 -7.01
N ARG A 58 5.60 -3.25 -7.02
CA ARG A 58 6.46 -2.71 -8.09
C ARG A 58 6.14 -3.27 -9.46
N LYS A 59 5.82 -4.58 -9.53
CA LYS A 59 5.38 -5.22 -10.79
C LYS A 59 4.06 -4.65 -11.31
N ALA A 60 3.21 -4.15 -10.42
CA ALA A 60 1.98 -3.43 -10.77
C ALA A 60 2.20 -1.94 -11.11
N GLY A 61 3.46 -1.48 -11.19
CA GLY A 61 3.82 -0.09 -11.51
C GLY A 61 3.81 0.87 -10.32
N ILE A 62 3.53 0.37 -9.11
CA ILE A 62 3.41 1.21 -7.91
C ILE A 62 4.80 1.54 -7.35
N HIS A 63 5.01 2.79 -6.93
CA HIS A 63 6.19 3.14 -6.15
C HIS A 63 6.11 2.54 -4.75
N ALA A 64 6.98 1.57 -4.46
CA ALA A 64 6.90 0.78 -3.24
C ALA A 64 8.24 0.68 -2.49
N TRP A 65 8.16 0.74 -1.16
CA TRP A 65 9.30 0.64 -0.24
C TRP A 65 9.07 -0.46 0.79
N ARG A 66 10.15 -1.21 1.06
CA ARG A 66 10.19 -2.11 2.20
C ARG A 66 10.59 -1.32 3.44
N VAL A 67 9.74 -1.29 4.45
CA VAL A 67 9.95 -0.51 5.68
C VAL A 67 9.75 -1.36 6.92
N LYS A 68 10.56 -1.17 7.97
CA LYS A 68 10.39 -1.86 9.24
C LYS A 68 10.18 -0.86 10.38
N GLY A 69 8.92 -0.66 10.75
CA GLY A 69 8.54 0.24 11.81
C GLY A 69 8.54 1.72 11.39
N MET A 70 8.20 2.59 12.35
CA MET A 70 7.82 3.98 12.07
C MET A 70 8.97 4.85 11.52
N ASN A 71 10.20 4.65 12.00
CA ASN A 71 11.35 5.46 11.57
C ASN A 71 11.70 5.21 10.10
N ASP A 72 11.65 3.95 9.68
CA ASP A 72 11.87 3.56 8.28
C ASP A 72 10.79 4.16 7.39
N THR A 73 9.51 4.00 7.77
CA THR A 73 8.38 4.58 7.03
C THR A 73 8.51 6.09 6.88
N ARG A 74 8.84 6.81 7.96
CA ARG A 74 9.01 8.26 7.93
C ARG A 74 10.14 8.67 7.00
N SER A 75 11.27 7.97 7.06
CA SER A 75 12.44 8.27 6.24
C SER A 75 12.17 8.03 4.76
N SER A 76 11.58 6.88 4.41
CA SER A 76 11.21 6.56 3.02
C SER A 76 10.13 7.49 2.47
N LEU A 77 9.18 7.95 3.31
CA LEU A 77 8.19 8.94 2.91
C LEU A 77 8.86 10.28 2.53
N LEU A 78 9.76 10.77 3.37
CA LEU A 78 10.50 12.02 3.10
C LEU A 78 11.40 11.91 1.86
N GLU A 79 11.96 10.74 1.61
CA GLU A 79 12.74 10.45 0.40
C GLU A 79 11.85 10.47 -0.85
N SER A 80 10.70 9.80 -0.82
CA SER A 80 9.79 9.74 -1.96
C SER A 80 9.30 11.11 -2.45
N HIS A 81 9.16 12.09 -1.54
CA HIS A 81 8.72 13.45 -1.87
C HIS A 81 9.80 14.30 -2.56
N LYS A 82 11.07 13.89 -2.50
CA LYS A 82 12.18 14.58 -3.19
C LYS A 82 12.40 14.08 -4.63
N SER A 83 11.77 12.96 -4.98
CA SER A 83 11.93 12.29 -6.28
C SER A 83 10.71 12.45 -7.20
N LEU A 84 9.68 13.17 -6.73
CA LEU A 84 8.51 13.63 -7.50
C LEU A 84 8.68 15.11 -7.85
#